data_AF-A0A2D8HG76-F1
#
_entry.id   AF-A0A2D8HG76-F1
#
_cell.length_a   1.000
_cell.length_b   1.000
_cell.length_c   1.000
_cell.angle_alpha   90.00
_cell.angle_beta   90.00
_cell.angle_gamma   90.00
#
_symmetry.space_group_name_H-M   'P 1'
#
loop_
_entity.id
_entity.type
_entity.pdbx_description
1 polymer ?
#
loop_
_entity_poly.entity_id
_entity_poly.type
_entity_poly.pdbx_seq_one_letter_code
_entity_poly.pdbx_strand_id
1 'polypeptide(L)'
;MNTTTPFDKFFTAWDADGIGYFKVAQVFLSETENAKKLEAAAKSAARDIEAEVFYAWNLGNPRSDAWWLGWGGYDLEEDIPFYAAMSRPEVQEKINAFDPRDNEFECATLEEYKELLFNAYDEELTAAELVQGFRDWVRSLDKPAQQTLMKDLTGWKQNAETL
;
A
#
# COMPACT_ATOMS: atom_id res chain seq x y z
N MET A 1 -0.12 -7.90 -20.55
CA MET A 1 1.31 -8.16 -20.28
C MET A 1 1.57 -7.70 -18.86
N ASN A 2 2.05 -8.58 -17.98
CA ASN A 2 2.45 -8.17 -16.63
C ASN A 2 3.76 -7.38 -16.74
N THR A 3 3.67 -6.06 -16.74
CA THR A 3 4.85 -5.20 -16.70
C THR A 3 5.25 -5.01 -15.25
N THR A 4 6.26 -5.74 -14.81
CA THR A 4 6.90 -5.56 -13.50
C THR A 4 7.44 -4.14 -13.40
N THR A 5 7.11 -3.42 -12.33
CA THR A 5 7.64 -2.06 -12.10
C THR A 5 8.91 -2.12 -11.23
N PRO A 6 9.81 -1.13 -11.30
CA PRO A 6 10.95 -1.05 -10.38
C PRO A 6 10.56 -1.00 -8.90
N PHE A 7 9.30 -0.65 -8.58
CA PHE A 7 8.77 -0.55 -7.23
C PHE A 7 8.28 -1.90 -6.68
N ASP A 8 7.97 -2.87 -7.54
CA ASP A 8 7.40 -4.17 -7.14
C ASP A 8 8.26 -4.90 -6.09
N LYS A 9 9.58 -4.68 -6.10
CA LYS A 9 10.53 -5.26 -5.12
C LYS A 9 10.36 -4.73 -3.69
N PHE A 10 9.58 -3.67 -3.49
CA PHE A 10 9.26 -3.07 -2.20
C PHE A 10 7.84 -3.39 -1.73
N PHE A 11 7.10 -4.22 -2.46
CA PHE A 11 5.75 -4.59 -2.11
C PHE A 11 5.66 -6.11 -1.92
N THR A 12 5.12 -6.53 -0.79
CA THR A 12 4.84 -7.94 -0.52
C THR A 12 3.35 -8.08 -0.28
N ALA A 13 2.70 -9.01 -0.97
CA ALA A 13 1.30 -9.35 -0.74
C ALA A 13 1.12 -10.87 -0.69
N TRP A 14 0.15 -11.33 0.09
CA TRP A 14 -0.18 -12.75 0.26
C TRP A 14 -1.66 -12.91 0.61
N ASP A 15 -2.24 -14.04 0.23
CA ASP A 15 -3.60 -14.40 0.63
C ASP A 15 -3.55 -15.19 1.93
N ALA A 16 -4.43 -14.86 2.88
CA ALA A 16 -4.68 -15.65 4.08
C ALA A 16 -6.17 -15.56 4.43
N ASP A 17 -6.77 -16.67 4.87
CA ASP A 17 -8.17 -16.74 5.27
C ASP A 17 -9.19 -16.22 4.23
N GLY A 18 -8.82 -16.27 2.94
CA GLY A 18 -9.65 -15.80 1.82
C GLY A 18 -9.54 -14.30 1.53
N ILE A 19 -8.66 -13.58 2.22
CA ILE A 19 -8.45 -12.13 2.08
C ILE A 19 -6.98 -11.87 1.73
N GLY A 20 -6.74 -10.88 0.88
CA GLY A 20 -5.41 -10.38 0.54
C GLY A 20 -4.86 -9.46 1.63
N TYR A 21 -3.60 -9.67 1.98
CA TYR A 21 -2.82 -8.81 2.86
C TYR A 21 -1.61 -8.28 2.13
N PHE A 22 -1.08 -7.15 2.59
CA PHE A 22 0.15 -6.59 2.04
C PHE A 22 1.01 -5.85 3.05
N LYS A 23 2.26 -5.62 2.66
CA LYS A 23 3.23 -4.76 3.35
C LYS A 23 4.00 -3.96 2.31
N VAL A 24 4.06 -2.64 2.51
CA VAL A 24 4.88 -1.72 1.71
C VAL A 24 6.21 -1.49 2.41
N ALA A 25 7.30 -1.51 1.67
CA ALA A 25 8.66 -1.27 2.17
C ALA A 25 9.07 -2.20 3.32
N GLN A 26 8.60 -3.45 3.33
CA GLN A 26 8.92 -4.38 4.42
C GLN A 26 10.43 -4.56 4.58
N VAL A 27 10.91 -4.36 5.80
CA VAL A 27 12.28 -4.68 6.22
C VAL A 27 12.25 -5.61 7.42
N PHE A 28 13.27 -6.46 7.52
CA PHE A 28 13.47 -7.33 8.67
C PHE A 28 14.50 -6.72 9.60
N LEU A 29 14.23 -6.79 10.91
CA LEU A 29 15.08 -6.21 11.94
C LEU A 29 15.56 -7.32 12.89
N SER A 30 16.80 -7.18 13.38
CA SER A 30 17.48 -8.19 14.21
C SER A 30 16.91 -8.29 15.63
N GLU A 31 16.28 -7.22 16.13
CA GLU A 31 15.64 -7.18 17.44
C GLU A 31 14.32 -7.97 17.46
N THR A 32 14.21 -8.97 18.34
CA THR A 32 13.07 -9.91 18.40
C THR A 32 12.46 -10.05 19.80
N GLU A 33 13.00 -9.34 20.80
CA GLU A 33 12.61 -9.52 22.21
C GLU A 33 11.99 -8.27 22.82
N ASN A 34 12.28 -7.08 22.28
CA ASN A 34 11.86 -5.82 22.88
C ASN A 34 11.23 -4.85 21.87
N ALA A 35 9.93 -4.60 22.05
CA ALA A 35 9.14 -3.66 21.26
C ALA A 35 9.75 -2.25 21.17
N LYS A 36 10.26 -1.68 22.26
CA LYS A 36 10.84 -0.33 22.26
C LYS A 36 12.14 -0.26 21.46
N LYS A 37 12.95 -1.31 21.52
CA LYS A 37 14.18 -1.41 20.72
C LYS A 37 13.86 -1.64 19.24
N LEU A 38 12.82 -2.42 18.95
CA LEU A 38 12.34 -2.63 17.58
C LEU A 38 11.84 -1.32 16.96
N GLU A 39 11.04 -0.55 17.71
CA GLU A 39 10.60 0.78 17.30
C GLU A 39 11.80 1.72 17.07
N ALA A 40 12.80 1.69 17.96
CA ALA A 40 14.02 2.49 17.78
C ALA A 40 14.82 2.08 16.54
N ALA A 41 14.89 0.79 16.23
CA ALA A 41 15.52 0.28 15.02
C ALA A 41 14.76 0.71 13.76
N ALA A 42 13.43 0.61 13.76
CA ALA A 42 12.58 1.13 12.69
C ALA A 42 12.81 2.64 12.48
N LYS A 43 12.82 3.44 13.56
CA LYS A 43 13.17 4.88 13.49
C LYS A 43 14.56 5.13 12.91
N SER A 44 15.53 4.30 13.26
CA SER A 44 16.90 4.42 12.75
C SER A 44 16.98 4.12 11.25
N ALA A 45 16.18 3.17 10.75
CA ALA A 45 16.06 2.89 9.32
C ALA A 45 15.45 4.08 8.55
N ALA A 46 14.54 4.83 9.17
CA ALA A 46 13.87 5.99 8.57
C ALA A 46 14.72 7.27 8.48
N ARG A 47 15.94 7.29 9.01
CA ARG A 47 16.74 8.52 9.21
C ARG A 47 16.95 9.41 7.96
N ASP A 48 16.90 8.82 6.76
CA ASP A 48 17.19 9.51 5.48
C ASP A 48 15.96 9.62 4.57
N ILE A 49 14.77 9.28 5.08
CA ILE A 49 13.50 9.44 4.35
C ILE A 49 13.16 10.94 4.30
N GLU A 50 12.88 11.45 3.10
CA GLU A 50 12.52 12.85 2.90
C GLU A 50 11.06 13.14 3.24
N ALA A 51 10.16 12.20 2.93
CA ALA A 51 8.74 12.33 3.23
C ALA A 51 8.40 12.01 4.70
N GLU A 52 7.23 12.47 5.16
CA GLU A 52 6.62 11.93 6.37
C GLU A 52 6.23 10.46 6.14
N VAL A 53 6.59 9.59 7.08
CA VAL A 53 6.28 8.16 7.01
C VAL A 53 5.65 7.67 8.30
N PHE A 54 4.52 6.98 8.16
CA PHE A 54 3.91 6.19 9.22
C PHE A 54 4.30 4.74 9.00
N TYR A 55 4.72 4.06 10.06
CA TYR A 55 5.15 2.67 9.98
C TYR A 55 4.54 1.84 11.10
N ALA A 56 4.32 0.57 10.79
CA ALA A 56 4.02 -0.47 11.75
C ALA A 56 5.23 -1.38 11.93
N TRP A 57 5.22 -2.14 13.02
CA TRP A 57 6.19 -3.18 13.28
C TRP A 57 5.51 -4.36 13.96
N ASN A 58 6.05 -5.55 13.72
CA ASN A 58 5.65 -6.77 14.40
C ASN A 58 6.86 -7.36 15.13
N LEU A 59 6.74 -7.51 16.44
CA LEU A 59 7.74 -8.17 17.26
C LEU A 59 7.53 -9.68 17.15
N GLY A 60 8.44 -10.35 16.43
CA GLY A 60 8.31 -11.77 16.13
C GLY A 60 9.59 -12.54 16.41
N ASN A 61 9.43 -13.83 16.73
CA ASN A 61 10.53 -14.79 16.83
C ASN A 61 10.29 -15.89 15.77
N PRO A 62 11.23 -16.16 14.85
CA PRO A 62 12.64 -15.75 14.85
C PRO A 62 12.94 -14.41 14.18
N ARG A 63 11.94 -13.69 13.67
CA ARG A 63 12.14 -12.44 12.93
C ARG A 63 11.07 -11.41 13.26
N SER A 64 11.52 -10.18 13.51
CA SER A 64 10.67 -8.99 13.51
C SER A 64 10.72 -8.30 12.16
N ASP A 65 9.66 -7.56 11.85
CA ASP A 65 9.63 -6.73 10.67
C ASP A 65 8.99 -5.37 10.95
N ALA A 66 9.26 -4.43 10.04
CA ALA A 66 8.63 -3.12 9.98
C ALA A 66 8.25 -2.80 8.53
N TRP A 67 7.16 -2.09 8.34
CA TRP A 67 6.63 -1.72 7.02
C TRP A 67 5.89 -0.39 7.11
N TRP A 68 5.64 0.24 5.96
CA TRP A 68 4.97 1.54 5.91
C TRP A 68 3.46 1.38 5.85
N LEU A 69 2.76 2.23 6.61
CA LEU A 69 1.32 2.45 6.55
C LEU A 69 0.98 3.73 5.79
N GLY A 70 1.89 4.71 5.76
CA GLY A 70 1.69 5.98 5.07
C GLY A 70 3.01 6.59 4.59
N TRP A 71 2.96 7.35 3.50
CA TRP A 71 4.13 8.04 2.94
C TRP A 71 3.70 9.36 2.28
N GLY A 72 4.34 10.47 2.65
CA GLY A 72 4.14 11.77 1.99
C GLY A 72 2.71 12.34 2.08
N GLY A 73 1.96 11.95 3.11
CA GLY A 73 0.55 12.31 3.28
C GLY A 73 -0.46 11.36 2.64
N TYR A 74 0.01 10.32 1.94
CA TYR A 74 -0.82 9.22 1.43
C TYR A 74 -1.01 8.16 2.51
N ASP A 75 -2.24 7.65 2.63
CA ASP A 75 -2.57 6.52 3.50
C ASP A 75 -2.49 5.25 2.65
N LEU A 76 -1.39 4.51 2.78
CA LEU A 76 -1.15 3.34 1.95
C LEU A 76 -2.11 2.19 2.29
N GLU A 77 -2.67 2.16 3.51
CA GLU A 77 -3.65 1.15 3.93
C GLU A 77 -5.01 1.37 3.26
N GLU A 78 -5.34 2.60 2.88
CA GLU A 78 -6.60 2.94 2.20
C GLU A 78 -6.41 3.09 0.68
N ASP A 79 -5.38 3.84 0.27
CA ASP A 79 -5.14 4.18 -1.13
C ASP A 79 -4.89 2.92 -1.99
N ILE A 80 -4.05 1.98 -1.53
CA ILE A 80 -3.70 0.79 -2.31
C ILE A 80 -4.92 -0.11 -2.53
N PRO A 81 -5.71 -0.46 -1.49
CA PRO A 81 -6.98 -1.16 -1.68
C PRO A 81 -7.98 -0.40 -2.55
N PHE A 82 -8.08 0.92 -2.43
CA PHE A 82 -8.94 1.72 -3.29
C PHE A 82 -8.56 1.55 -4.77
N TYR A 83 -7.28 1.74 -5.11
CA TYR A 83 -6.80 1.50 -6.48
C TYR A 83 -7.00 0.04 -6.94
N ALA A 84 -6.85 -0.94 -6.04
CA ALA A 84 -7.08 -2.34 -6.36
C ALA A 84 -8.56 -2.63 -6.70
N ALA A 85 -9.48 -2.16 -5.85
CA ALA A 85 -10.93 -2.31 -6.06
C ALA A 85 -11.37 -1.60 -7.33
N MET A 86 -10.91 -0.37 -7.56
CA MET A 86 -11.24 0.38 -8.77
C MET A 86 -10.76 -0.30 -10.04
N SER A 87 -9.69 -1.10 -9.99
CA SER A 87 -9.16 -1.83 -11.15
C SER A 87 -9.90 -3.14 -11.46
N ARG A 88 -10.88 -3.58 -10.65
CA ARG A 88 -11.68 -4.78 -10.93
C ARG A 88 -12.56 -4.57 -12.17
N PRO A 89 -12.65 -5.55 -13.10
CA PRO A 89 -13.44 -5.41 -14.33
C PRO A 89 -14.90 -4.99 -14.08
N GLU A 90 -15.57 -5.64 -13.14
CA GLU A 90 -16.96 -5.37 -12.76
C GLU A 90 -17.14 -3.97 -12.15
N VAL A 91 -16.14 -3.47 -11.42
CA VAL A 91 -16.14 -2.11 -10.86
C VAL A 91 -15.94 -1.09 -11.98
N GLN A 92 -15.03 -1.36 -12.91
CA GLN A 92 -14.83 -0.53 -14.10
C GLN A 92 -16.07 -0.45 -14.98
N GLU A 93 -16.78 -1.56 -15.17
CA GLU A 93 -18.06 -1.57 -15.89
C GLU A 93 -19.09 -0.66 -15.21
N LYS A 94 -19.20 -0.74 -13.87
CA LYS A 94 -20.08 0.13 -13.08
C LYS A 94 -19.68 1.61 -13.15
N ILE A 95 -18.39 1.93 -13.07
CA ILE A 95 -17.87 3.31 -13.19
C ILE A 95 -18.18 3.88 -14.58
N ASN A 96 -17.94 3.11 -15.64
CA ASN A 96 -18.18 3.56 -17.01
C ASN A 96 -19.67 3.73 -17.33
N ALA A 97 -20.54 2.99 -16.65
CA ALA A 97 -21.98 3.09 -16.76
C ALA A 97 -22.62 4.09 -15.78
N PHE A 98 -21.83 4.81 -14.97
CA PHE A 98 -22.35 5.71 -13.94
C PHE A 98 -23.26 6.80 -14.54
N ASP A 99 -24.51 6.83 -14.08
CA ASP A 99 -25.45 7.92 -14.30
C ASP A 99 -25.89 8.48 -12.93
N PRO A 100 -25.65 9.78 -12.63
CA PRO A 100 -26.07 10.38 -11.36
C PRO A 100 -27.60 10.40 -11.17
N ARG A 101 -28.40 10.03 -12.17
CA ARG A 101 -29.86 9.92 -12.08
C ARG A 101 -30.35 8.48 -11.96
N ASP A 102 -29.49 7.50 -12.24
CA ASP A 102 -29.85 6.07 -12.32
C ASP A 102 -28.62 5.22 -11.97
N ASN A 103 -28.30 5.14 -10.67
CA ASN A 103 -27.27 4.26 -10.14
C ASN A 103 -27.74 3.56 -8.87
N GLU A 104 -27.15 2.40 -8.57
CA GLU A 104 -27.60 1.49 -7.50
C GLU A 104 -27.49 2.05 -6.08
N PHE A 105 -26.74 3.13 -5.90
CA PHE A 105 -26.48 3.75 -4.60
C PHE A 105 -27.03 5.18 -4.45
N GLU A 106 -27.80 5.66 -5.44
CA GLU A 106 -28.37 7.02 -5.45
C GLU A 106 -27.32 8.14 -5.30
N CYS A 107 -26.08 7.91 -5.77
CA CYS A 107 -24.98 8.87 -5.69
C CYS A 107 -25.17 10.03 -6.68
N ALA A 108 -24.86 11.26 -6.25
CA ALA A 108 -24.92 12.44 -7.09
C ALA A 108 -23.62 12.66 -7.89
N THR A 109 -22.51 12.13 -7.39
CA THR A 109 -21.18 12.28 -8.00
C THR A 109 -20.49 10.94 -8.19
N LEU A 110 -19.58 10.90 -9.16
CA LEU A 110 -18.78 9.70 -9.42
C LEU A 110 -17.84 9.37 -8.26
N GLU A 111 -17.34 10.37 -7.53
CA GLU A 111 -16.46 10.12 -6.38
C GLU A 111 -17.22 9.44 -5.24
N GLU A 112 -18.40 9.94 -4.87
CA GLU A 112 -19.28 9.24 -3.90
C GLU A 112 -19.58 7.81 -4.33
N TYR A 113 -19.81 7.60 -5.63
CA TYR A 113 -20.07 6.27 -6.18
C TYR A 113 -18.87 5.34 -6.07
N LYS A 114 -17.65 5.83 -6.33
CA LYS A 114 -16.41 5.05 -6.16
C LYS A 114 -16.16 4.68 -4.70
N GLU A 115 -16.46 5.57 -3.75
CA GLU A 115 -16.34 5.26 -2.31
C GLU A 115 -17.27 4.11 -1.91
N LEU A 116 -18.52 4.12 -2.38
CA LEU A 116 -19.45 3.03 -2.11
C LEU A 116 -19.08 1.73 -2.80
N LEU A 117 -18.53 1.81 -4.02
CA LEU A 117 -17.95 0.65 -4.68
C LEU A 117 -16.75 0.11 -3.90
N PHE A 118 -15.84 0.97 -3.42
CA PHE A 118 -14.71 0.54 -2.62
C PHE A 118 -15.17 -0.24 -1.37
N ASN A 119 -16.08 0.34 -0.58
CA ASN A 119 -16.67 -0.32 0.59
C ASN A 119 -17.42 -1.63 0.29
N ALA A 120 -17.82 -1.87 -0.97
CA ALA A 120 -18.50 -3.09 -1.37
C ALA A 120 -17.54 -4.21 -1.79
N TYR A 121 -16.28 -3.88 -2.11
CA TYR A 121 -15.31 -4.82 -2.70
C TYR A 121 -13.97 -4.89 -1.94
N ASP A 122 -13.74 -4.05 -0.92
CA ASP A 122 -12.48 -3.97 -0.17
C ASP A 122 -12.16 -5.26 0.60
N GLU A 123 -13.15 -5.88 1.23
CA GLU A 123 -13.00 -7.13 1.99
C GLU A 123 -12.73 -8.37 1.10
N GLU A 124 -12.90 -8.25 -0.22
CA GLU A 124 -12.73 -9.36 -1.17
C GLU A 124 -11.42 -9.30 -1.97
N LEU A 125 -10.57 -8.30 -1.72
CA LEU A 125 -9.36 -8.09 -2.51
C LEU A 125 -8.36 -9.22 -2.30
N THR A 126 -7.87 -9.78 -3.39
CA THR A 126 -6.78 -10.77 -3.40
C THR A 126 -5.40 -10.09 -3.41
N ALA A 127 -4.37 -10.84 -3.04
CA ALA A 127 -2.99 -10.39 -3.11
C ALA A 127 -2.57 -9.96 -4.52
N ALA A 128 -3.08 -10.63 -5.57
CA ALA A 128 -2.80 -10.26 -6.94
C ALA A 128 -3.41 -8.89 -7.31
N GLU A 129 -4.61 -8.61 -6.83
CA GLU A 129 -5.29 -7.32 -7.01
C GLU A 129 -4.58 -6.22 -6.22
N LEU A 130 -4.14 -6.48 -4.99
CA LEU A 130 -3.35 -5.54 -4.19
C LEU A 130 -2.01 -5.17 -4.86
N VAL A 131 -1.33 -6.14 -5.49
CA VAL A 131 -0.14 -5.85 -6.31
C VAL A 131 -0.49 -4.93 -7.48
N GLN A 132 -1.65 -5.13 -8.11
CA GLN A 132 -2.09 -4.28 -9.20
C GLN A 132 -2.46 -2.87 -8.69
N GLY A 133 -3.16 -2.78 -7.56
CA GLY A 133 -3.50 -1.53 -6.87
C GLY A 133 -2.27 -0.72 -6.49
N PHE A 134 -1.24 -1.35 -5.92
CA PHE A 134 0.03 -0.68 -5.62
C PHE A 134 0.68 -0.08 -6.87
N ARG A 135 0.68 -0.83 -7.98
CA ARG A 135 1.24 -0.33 -9.25
C ARG A 135 0.41 0.82 -9.83
N ASP A 136 -0.91 0.77 -9.69
CA ASP A 136 -1.80 1.82 -10.17
C ASP A 136 -1.67 3.08 -9.31
N TRP A 137 -1.56 2.94 -7.98
CA TRP A 137 -1.21 4.01 -7.05
C TRP A 137 0.13 4.66 -7.40
N VAL A 138 1.21 3.88 -7.59
CA VAL A 138 2.51 4.44 -8.01
C VAL A 138 2.41 5.20 -9.34
N ARG A 139 1.58 4.71 -10.28
CA ARG A 139 1.37 5.36 -11.58
C ARG A 139 0.54 6.64 -11.49
N SER A 140 -0.27 6.82 -10.45
CA SER A 140 -1.04 8.04 -10.23
C SER A 140 -0.18 9.20 -9.71
N LEU A 141 0.92 8.87 -9.02
CA LEU A 141 1.91 9.84 -8.57
C LEU A 141 2.59 10.56 -9.74
N ASP A 142 2.90 11.85 -9.57
CA ASP A 142 3.70 12.59 -10.53
C ASP A 142 5.17 12.12 -10.55
N LYS A 143 5.92 12.48 -11.60
CA LYS A 143 7.31 12.02 -11.75
C LYS A 143 8.21 12.43 -10.58
N PRO A 144 8.17 13.67 -10.07
CA PRO A 144 8.91 14.04 -8.86
C PRO A 144 8.57 13.15 -7.66
N ALA A 145 7.28 12.90 -7.37
CA ALA A 145 6.87 12.05 -6.26
C ALA A 145 7.36 10.61 -6.44
N GLN A 146 7.28 10.04 -7.65
CA GLN A 146 7.84 8.70 -7.91
C GLN A 146 9.35 8.64 -7.66
N GLN A 147 10.10 9.71 -7.98
CA GLN A 147 11.54 9.77 -7.73
C GLN A 147 11.85 9.83 -6.23
N THR A 148 11.13 10.67 -5.48
CA THR A 148 11.27 10.74 -4.01
C THR A 148 10.88 9.42 -3.37
N LEU A 149 9.76 8.81 -3.76
CA LEU A 149 9.34 7.50 -3.26
C LEU A 149 10.42 6.44 -3.47
N MET A 150 11.00 6.36 -4.67
CA MET A 150 12.07 5.40 -4.96
C MET A 150 13.31 5.64 -4.09
N LYS A 151 13.67 6.90 -3.88
CA LYS A 151 14.80 7.28 -3.01
C LYS A 151 14.54 6.84 -1.57
N ASP A 152 13.38 7.19 -1.01
CA ASP A 152 13.01 6.87 0.36
C ASP A 152 12.92 5.35 0.59
N LEU A 153 12.28 4.61 -0.31
CA LEU A 153 12.18 3.15 -0.27
C LEU A 153 13.58 2.49 -0.29
N THR A 154 14.47 3.01 -1.12
CA THR A 154 15.84 2.50 -1.22
C THR A 154 16.64 2.81 0.04
N GLY A 155 16.55 4.05 0.56
CA GLY A 155 17.23 4.47 1.78
C GLY A 155 16.76 3.67 2.99
N TRP A 156 15.46 3.51 3.16
CA TRP A 156 14.85 2.69 4.21
C TRP A 156 15.40 1.26 4.22
N LYS A 157 15.39 0.60 3.05
CA LYS A 157 15.89 -0.77 2.92
C LYS A 157 17.38 -0.88 3.21
N GLN A 158 18.20 0.01 2.65
CA GLN A 158 19.65 0.01 2.87
C GLN A 158 20.00 0.27 4.33
N ASN A 159 19.31 1.20 4.97
CA ASN A 159 19.56 1.53 6.37
C ASN A 159 19.19 0.35 7.27
N ALA A 160 18.07 -0.33 7.01
CA ALA A 160 17.68 -1.53 7.76
C ALA A 160 18.68 -2.69 7.64
N GLU A 161 19.31 -2.88 6.47
CA GLU A 161 20.35 -3.91 6.26
C GLU A 161 21.64 -3.66 7.06
N THR A 162 21.83 -2.44 7.57
CA THR A 162 23.01 -2.04 8.37
C THR A 162 22.78 -2.05 9.89
N LEU A 163 21.57 -2.40 10.34
CA LEU A 163 21.16 -2.49 11.74
C LEU A 163 21.27 -3.93 12.28
#